data_AF-A0AAD4R5D2-F1
#
_entry.id   AF-A0AAD4R5D2-F1
#
_cell.length_a   1.000
_cell.length_b   1.000
_cell.length_c   1.000
_cell.angle_alpha   90.00
_cell.angle_beta   90.00
_cell.angle_gamma   90.00
#
_symmetry.space_group_name_H-M   'P 1'
#
loop_
_entity.id
_entity.type
_entity.pdbx_description
1 polymer ?
#
loop_
_entity_poly.entity_id
_entity_poly.type
_entity_poly.pdbx_seq_one_letter_code
_entity_poly.pdbx_strand_id
1 'polypeptide(L)'
;MLNSLLAKLVFVIFILTISYQIWQVNAASCTSEEYCPGGWSVKRREADYSAQTCDPMGKTKKCPKPYMCVASQCGINFCCASDKMLAKIVETQHSEEEKSEEGDL
;
A
#
# COMPACT_ATOMS: atom_id res chain seq x y z
N MET A 1 46.33 -26.06 12.51
CA MET A 1 44.96 -26.42 12.98
C MET A 1 44.12 -25.19 13.34
N LEU A 2 44.68 -24.20 14.03
CA LEU A 2 43.98 -22.95 14.43
C LEU A 2 43.32 -22.19 13.25
N ASN A 3 44.01 -22.04 12.12
CA ASN A 3 43.48 -21.35 10.93
C ASN A 3 42.28 -22.07 10.29
N SER A 4 42.22 -23.40 10.39
CA SER A 4 41.09 -24.18 9.89
C SER A 4 39.86 -24.05 10.79
N LEU A 5 40.08 -23.92 12.11
CA LEU A 5 38.99 -23.67 13.07
C LEU A 5 38.40 -22.26 12.90
N LEU A 6 39.27 -21.25 12.72
CA LEU A 6 38.86 -19.87 12.46
C LEU A 6 38.07 -19.73 11.17
N ALA A 7 38.49 -20.40 10.08
CA ALA A 7 37.77 -20.37 8.82
C ALA A 7 36.34 -20.95 8.93
N LYS A 8 36.17 -22.04 9.69
CA LYS A 8 34.85 -22.64 9.94
C LYS A 8 33.97 -21.72 10.79
N LEU A 9 34.53 -21.07 11.80
CA LEU A 9 33.79 -20.10 12.63
C LEU A 9 33.31 -18.89 11.82
N VAL A 10 34.18 -18.32 10.99
CA VAL A 10 33.80 -17.20 10.10
C VAL A 10 32.70 -17.62 9.13
N PHE A 11 32.78 -18.82 8.57
CA PHE A 11 31.76 -19.34 7.66
C PHE A 11 30.40 -19.52 8.36
N VAL A 12 30.38 -20.03 9.59
CA VAL A 12 29.15 -20.17 10.38
C VAL A 12 28.56 -18.80 10.72
N ILE A 13 29.38 -17.83 11.15
CA ILE A 13 28.93 -16.47 11.45
C ILE A 13 28.34 -15.83 10.19
N PHE A 14 28.96 -16.02 9.02
CA PHE A 14 28.46 -15.49 7.75
C PHE A 14 27.10 -16.08 7.35
N ILE A 15 26.87 -17.37 7.60
CA ILE A 15 25.56 -18.00 7.37
C ILE A 15 24.51 -17.43 8.35
N LEU A 16 24.88 -17.23 9.61
CA LEU A 16 23.99 -16.65 10.62
C LEU A 16 23.61 -15.20 10.30
N THR A 17 24.53 -14.39 9.79
CA THR A 17 24.22 -13.00 9.39
C THR A 17 23.34 -12.95 8.16
N ILE A 18 23.58 -13.80 7.15
CA ILE A 18 22.72 -13.88 5.95
C ILE A 18 21.31 -14.32 6.33
N SER A 19 21.17 -15.37 7.14
CA SER A 19 19.86 -15.85 7.58
C SER A 19 19.10 -14.80 8.40
N TYR A 20 19.78 -14.06 9.27
CA TYR A 20 19.18 -12.93 10.01
C TYR A 20 18.67 -11.82 9.07
N GLN A 21 19.46 -11.45 8.06
CA GLN A 21 19.04 -10.45 7.07
C GLN A 21 17.84 -10.92 6.24
N ILE A 22 17.80 -12.18 5.82
CA ILE A 22 16.65 -12.75 5.09
C ILE A 22 15.39 -12.71 5.96
N TRP A 23 15.53 -12.98 7.27
CA TRP A 23 14.42 -12.93 8.21
C TRP A 23 13.83 -11.52 8.37
N GLN A 24 14.69 -10.48 8.40
CA GLN A 24 14.26 -9.08 8.46
C GLN A 24 13.49 -8.63 7.20
N VAL A 25 13.85 -9.14 6.01
CA VAL A 25 13.22 -8.74 4.74
C VAL A 25 11.78 -9.26 4.62
N ASN A 26 11.45 -10.38 5.26
CA ASN A 26 10.10 -10.94 5.25
C ASN A 26 9.12 -10.26 6.22
N ALA A 27 9.59 -9.36 7.09
CA ALA A 27 8.75 -8.63 8.04
C ALA A 27 8.04 -7.41 7.42
N ALA A 28 8.32 -7.06 6.15
CA ALA A 28 7.63 -5.99 5.43
C ALA A 28 6.29 -6.43 4.83
N SER A 29 5.62 -7.41 5.44
CA SER A 29 4.24 -7.77 5.11
C SER A 29 3.30 -6.79 5.82
N CYS A 30 3.07 -5.60 5.25
CA CYS A 30 2.06 -4.72 5.84
C CYS A 30 0.69 -5.36 5.68
N THR A 31 0.02 -5.45 6.82
CA THR A 31 -1.36 -5.90 6.90
C THR A 31 -2.27 -4.86 6.23
N SER A 32 -3.46 -5.28 5.79
CA SER A 32 -4.36 -4.38 5.06
C SER A 32 -4.79 -3.13 5.85
N GLU A 33 -4.67 -3.18 7.17
CA GLU A 33 -4.99 -2.07 8.09
C GLU A 33 -3.88 -1.03 8.19
N GLU A 34 -2.66 -1.33 7.72
CA GLU A 34 -1.50 -0.44 7.79
C GLU A 34 -1.30 0.38 6.52
N TYR A 35 -2.08 0.11 5.46
CA TYR A 35 -1.97 0.81 4.16
C TYR A 35 -2.44 2.25 4.22
N CYS A 36 -3.55 2.51 4.92
CA CYS A 36 -4.16 3.84 5.04
C CYS A 36 -4.46 4.16 6.51
N PRO A 37 -4.43 5.44 6.92
CA PRO A 37 -4.81 5.84 8.27
C PRO A 37 -6.29 5.52 8.58
N GLY A 38 -6.64 5.39 9.85
CA GLY A 38 -8.02 5.07 10.27
C GLY A 38 -9.05 6.05 9.70
N GLY A 39 -10.17 5.53 9.17
CA GLY A 39 -11.19 6.31 8.47
C GLY A 39 -10.88 6.60 6.99
N TRP A 40 -9.93 5.85 6.43
CA TRP A 40 -9.57 5.89 5.01
C TRP A 40 -9.58 4.49 4.41
N SER A 41 -10.07 4.42 3.18
CA SER A 41 -10.14 3.21 2.39
C SER A 41 -9.06 3.20 1.30
N VAL A 42 -8.39 2.06 1.15
CA VAL A 42 -7.36 1.84 0.11
C VAL A 42 -8.01 1.52 -1.24
N LYS A 43 -7.56 2.18 -2.32
CA LYS A 43 -7.95 1.79 -3.68
C LYS A 43 -7.28 0.46 -4.01
N ARG A 44 -8.10 -0.52 -4.36
CA ARG A 44 -7.64 -1.79 -4.92
C ARG A 44 -7.75 -1.76 -6.43
N ARG A 45 -6.77 -2.38 -7.10
CA ARG A 45 -6.77 -2.61 -8.54
C ARG A 45 -7.83 -3.66 -8.86
N GLU A 46 -8.66 -3.41 -9.87
CA GLU A 46 -9.75 -4.31 -10.27
C GLU A 46 -9.26 -5.65 -10.84
N ALA A 47 -8.07 -5.69 -11.46
CA ALA A 47 -7.52 -6.91 -12.04
C ALA A 47 -7.15 -7.98 -10.98
N ASP A 48 -6.50 -7.58 -9.90
CA ASP A 48 -5.85 -8.51 -8.95
C ASP A 48 -6.25 -8.29 -7.48
N TYR A 49 -7.16 -7.35 -7.21
CA TYR A 49 -7.53 -6.88 -5.86
C TYR A 49 -6.35 -6.39 -5.00
N SER A 50 -5.19 -6.17 -5.62
CA SER A 50 -3.99 -5.67 -4.98
C SER A 50 -4.14 -4.19 -4.64
N ALA A 51 -3.56 -3.78 -3.51
CA ALA A 51 -3.55 -2.38 -3.09
C ALA A 51 -2.77 -1.53 -4.11
N GLN A 52 -3.39 -0.45 -4.57
CA GLN A 52 -2.78 0.42 -5.58
C GLN A 52 -1.74 1.33 -4.92
N THR A 53 -0.49 1.17 -5.33
CA THR A 53 0.63 2.00 -4.88
C THR A 53 0.79 3.24 -5.75
N CYS A 54 1.31 4.30 -5.14
CA CYS A 54 1.62 5.56 -5.78
C CYS A 54 3.05 5.99 -5.46
N ASP A 55 3.58 6.90 -6.28
CA ASP A 55 4.89 7.49 -6.05
C ASP A 55 4.71 9.00 -5.81
N PRO A 56 5.05 9.52 -4.61
CA PRO A 56 4.90 10.95 -4.30
C PRO A 56 5.86 11.83 -5.12
N MET A 57 6.96 11.29 -5.63
CA MET A 57 7.90 12.00 -6.52
C MET A 57 7.71 11.64 -8.00
N GLY A 58 6.97 10.56 -8.29
CA GLY A 58 6.83 9.99 -9.62
C GLY A 58 5.75 10.63 -10.47
N LYS A 59 6.10 11.04 -11.69
CA LYS A 59 5.16 11.58 -12.68
C LYS A 59 4.15 10.55 -13.24
N THR A 60 4.36 9.26 -12.97
CA THR A 60 3.75 8.13 -13.70
C THR A 60 2.66 7.36 -12.93
N LYS A 61 2.66 7.33 -11.60
CA LYS A 61 1.65 6.61 -10.78
C LYS A 61 0.87 7.57 -9.89
N LYS A 62 0.01 8.36 -10.53
CA LYS A 62 -0.94 9.24 -9.83
C LYS A 62 -2.16 8.45 -9.38
N CYS A 63 -2.69 8.78 -8.21
CA CYS A 63 -3.95 8.24 -7.74
C CYS A 63 -5.12 8.89 -8.50
N PRO A 64 -6.11 8.10 -8.93
CA PRO A 64 -7.33 8.65 -9.51
C PRO A 64 -8.13 9.36 -8.42
N LYS A 65 -8.77 10.50 -8.72
CA LYS A 65 -9.70 11.15 -7.79
C LYS A 65 -10.86 10.17 -7.49
N PRO A 66 -11.35 10.10 -6.24
CA PRO A 66 -11.05 10.94 -5.07
C PRO A 66 -9.84 10.50 -4.24
N TYR A 67 -9.10 9.49 -4.68
CA TYR A 67 -7.99 8.93 -3.93
C TYR A 67 -6.75 9.82 -4.01
N MET A 68 -6.02 9.88 -2.90
CA MET A 68 -4.80 10.65 -2.74
C MET A 68 -3.65 9.72 -2.37
N CYS A 69 -2.43 10.12 -2.72
CA CYS A 69 -1.25 9.36 -2.37
C CYS A 69 -0.89 9.60 -0.91
N VAL A 70 -0.98 8.57 -0.09
CA VAL A 70 -0.74 8.63 1.35
C VAL A 70 0.40 7.68 1.72
N ALA A 71 1.28 8.14 2.59
CA ALA A 71 2.36 7.34 3.13
C ALA A 71 1.83 6.33 4.15
N SER A 72 2.08 5.04 3.92
CA SER A 72 1.79 4.00 4.90
C SER A 72 2.89 3.91 5.95
N GLN A 73 2.57 3.23 7.06
CA GLN A 73 3.53 2.95 8.12
C GLN A 73 4.62 1.94 7.71
N CYS A 74 4.42 1.24 6.58
CA CYS A 74 5.38 0.27 6.06
C CYS A 74 6.32 0.80 4.98
N GLY A 75 6.42 2.12 4.82
CA GLY A 75 7.40 2.75 3.93
C GLY A 75 7.04 2.71 2.44
N ILE A 76 5.82 2.28 2.10
CA ILE A 76 5.26 2.29 0.74
C ILE A 76 4.10 3.29 0.69
N ASN A 77 3.91 4.02 -0.40
CA ASN A 77 2.77 4.94 -0.53
C ASN A 77 1.62 4.27 -1.28
N PHE A 78 0.39 4.43 -0.78
CA PHE A 78 -0.83 3.86 -1.34
C PHE A 78 -1.85 4.94 -1.71
N CYS A 79 -2.72 4.61 -2.66
CA CYS A 79 -3.86 5.45 -3.00
C CYS A 79 -4.99 5.23 -1.99
N CYS A 80 -5.24 6.23 -1.15
CA CYS A 80 -6.25 6.19 -0.09
C CYS A 80 -7.29 7.29 -0.29
N ALA A 81 -8.54 7.04 0.07
CA ALA A 81 -9.59 8.07 0.13
C ALA A 81 -10.26 8.04 1.50
N SER A 82 -10.61 9.21 2.04
CA SER A 82 -11.36 9.27 3.29
C SER A 82 -12.75 8.67 3.10
N ASP A 83 -13.19 7.87 4.05
CA ASP A 83 -14.52 7.25 4.02
C ASP A 83 -15.63 8.31 3.96
N LYS A 84 -15.42 9.48 4.60
CA LYS A 84 -16.33 10.63 4.52
C LYS A 84 -16.43 11.20 3.11
N MET A 85 -15.32 11.20 2.36
CA MET A 85 -15.28 11.70 0.99
C MET A 85 -15.93 10.70 0.03
N LEU A 86 -15.65 9.40 0.22
CA LEU A 86 -16.31 8.32 -0.49
C LEU A 86 -17.83 8.37 -0.29
N ALA A 87 -18.30 8.50 0.95
CA ALA A 87 -19.72 8.60 1.27
C ALA A 87 -20.40 9.78 0.55
N LYS A 88 -19.79 10.97 0.59
CA LYS A 88 -20.33 12.15 -0.12
C LYS A 88 -20.41 11.96 -1.63
N ILE A 89 -19.43 11.27 -2.23
CA ILE A 89 -19.43 11.04 -3.68
C ILE A 89 -20.55 10.07 -4.06
N VAL A 90 -20.75 9.02 -3.26
CA VAL A 90 -21.87 8.09 -3.46
C VAL A 90 -23.21 8.83 -3.33
N GLU A 91 -23.39 9.68 -2.31
CA GLU A 91 -24.59 10.51 -2.15
C GLU A 91 -24.80 11.49 -3.33
N THR A 92 -23.72 12.09 -3.83
CA THR A 92 -23.79 13.05 -4.94
C THR A 92 -24.13 12.36 -6.27
N GLN A 93 -23.58 11.17 -6.52
CA GLN A 93 -23.89 10.39 -7.73
C GLN A 93 -25.35 9.96 -7.79
N HIS A 94 -25.91 9.49 -6.67
CA HIS A 94 -27.33 9.17 -6.59
C HIS A 94 -28.22 10.41 -6.83
N SER A 95 -27.80 11.58 -6.37
CA SER A 95 -28.57 12.83 -6.53
C SER A 95 -28.51 13.42 -7.96
N GLU A 96 -27.47 13.11 -8.73
CA GLU A 96 -27.30 13.58 -10.12
C GLU A 96 -28.04 12.68 -11.13
N GLU A 97 -28.16 11.39 -10.83
CA GLU A 97 -28.96 10.44 -11.63
C GLU A 97 -30.46 10.76 -11.54
N GLU A 98 -30.99 11.03 -10.34
CA GLU A 98 -32.40 11.43 -10.15
C GLU A 98 -32.76 12.75 -10.86
N LYS A 99 -31.80 13.65 -11.05
CA LYS A 99 -32.04 14.94 -11.72
C LYS A 99 -31.96 14.87 -13.25
N SER A 100 -31.37 13.79 -13.78
CA SER A 100 -31.19 13.61 -15.22
C SER A 100 -32.37 12.88 -15.89
N GLU A 101 -33.25 12.25 -15.10
CA GLU A 101 -34.44 11.56 -15.60
C GLU A 101 -35.71 12.44 -15.64
N GLU A 102 -35.68 13.65 -15.08
CA GLU A 102 -36.84 14.56 -14.99
C GLU A 102 -36.72 15.79 -15.93
N GLY A 103 -35.82 15.73 -16.91
CA GLY A 103 -35.52 16.80 -17.88
C GLY A 103 -36.00 16.59 -19.31
N ASP A 104 -36.77 15.55 -19.59
CA ASP A 104 -37.39 15.27 -20.90
C ASP A 104 -38.89 14.95 -20.72
N LEU A 105 -39.69 15.99 -20.45
CA LEU A 105 -41.16 15.98 -20.58
C LEU A 105 -41.69 17.37 -20.95
#